data_AF-A0A7X2NY54-F1
#
_entry.id   AF-A0A7X2NY54-F1
#
_cell.length_a   1.000
_cell.length_b   1.000
_cell.length_c   1.000
_cell.angle_alpha   90.00
_cell.angle_beta   90.00
_cell.angle_gamma   90.00
#
_symmetry.space_group_name_H-M   'P 1'
#
loop_
_entity.id
_entity.type
_entity.pdbx_description
1 polymer ?
#
loop_
_entity_poly.entity_id
_entity_poly.type
_entity_poly.pdbx_seq_one_letter_code
_entity_poly.pdbx_strand_id
1 'polypeptide(L)'
;MEQLISDIEAYCVREGVSPQKLLRDAINAQWGQWQKWKDGEASPTMKVADRIREYMKQNSSVHAIARGDSSPTRQPRRQSGKRGVA
;
A
#
# COMPACT_ATOMS: atom_id res chain seq x y z
N MET A 1 -3.21 -13.70 5.10
CA MET A 1 -3.39 -12.25 4.91
C MET A 1 -2.14 -11.50 5.33
N GLU A 2 -1.66 -11.74 6.55
CA GLU A 2 -0.51 -11.07 7.16
C GLU A 2 0.76 -11.16 6.30
N GLN A 3 1.06 -12.32 5.71
CA GLN A 3 2.24 -12.48 4.84
C GLN A 3 2.23 -11.52 3.63
N LEU A 4 1.08 -11.27 3.00
CA LEU A 4 0.99 -10.34 1.87
C LEU A 4 1.14 -8.89 2.34
N ILE A 5 0.54 -8.55 3.48
CA ILE A 5 0.65 -7.20 4.08
C ILE A 5 2.11 -6.92 4.44
N SER A 6 2.80 -7.86 5.10
CA SER A 6 4.21 -7.73 5.47
C SER A 6 5.13 -7.62 4.25
N ASP A 7 4.87 -8.39 3.18
CA ASP A 7 5.63 -8.32 1.93
C ASP A 7 5.46 -6.96 1.24
N ILE A 8 4.21 -6.45 1.19
CA ILE A 8 3.89 -5.10 0.72
C ILE A 8 4.59 -4.03 1.55
N GLU A 9 4.55 -4.13 2.89
CA GLU A 9 5.21 -3.16 3.77
C GLU A 9 6.72 -3.18 3.59
N ALA A 10 7.35 -4.35 3.49
CA ALA A 10 8.78 -4.47 3.25
C ALA A 10 9.18 -3.88 1.89
N TYR A 11 8.41 -4.16 0.83
CA TYR A 11 8.62 -3.56 -0.48
C TYR A 11 8.45 -2.04 -0.44
N CYS A 12 7.40 -1.55 0.20
CA CYS A 12 7.12 -0.12 0.36
C CYS A 12 8.22 0.62 1.13
N VAL A 13 8.75 0.02 2.19
CA VAL A 13 9.87 0.58 2.96
C VAL A 13 11.15 0.64 2.13
N ARG A 14 11.42 -0.40 1.33
CA ARG A 14 12.60 -0.46 0.45
C ARG A 14 12.54 0.57 -0.67
N GLU A 15 11.38 0.73 -1.29
CA GLU A 15 11.18 1.63 -2.44
C GLU A 15 10.76 3.05 -2.02
N GLY A 16 10.43 3.27 -0.74
CA GLY A 16 9.97 4.57 -0.23
C GLY A 16 8.56 4.96 -0.71
N VAL A 17 7.73 3.98 -1.12
CA VAL A 17 6.37 4.20 -1.63
C VAL A 17 5.31 3.86 -0.59
N SER A 18 4.16 4.54 -0.62
CA SER A 18 3.05 4.19 0.27
C SER A 18 2.31 2.94 -0.23
N PRO A 19 1.93 2.00 0.65
CA PRO A 19 1.20 0.78 0.25
C PRO A 19 -0.14 1.09 -0.43
N GLN A 20 -0.81 2.17 -0.04
CA GLN A 20 -2.03 2.62 -0.73
C GLN A 20 -1.78 3.10 -2.16
N LYS A 21 -0.60 3.68 -2.44
CA LYS A 21 -0.20 4.08 -3.80
C LYS A 21 0.14 2.83 -4.64
N LEU A 22 0.86 1.88 -4.05
CA LEU A 22 1.14 0.58 -4.68
C LEU A 22 -0.17 -0.15 -5.07
N LEU A 23 -1.13 -0.25 -4.14
CA LEU A 23 -2.42 -0.88 -4.41
C LEU A 23 -3.18 -0.17 -5.55
N ARG A 24 -3.11 1.16 -5.61
CA ARG A 24 -3.74 1.92 -6.69
C ARG A 24 -3.05 1.69 -8.03
N ASP A 25 -1.73 1.63 -8.05
CA ASP A 25 -0.99 1.42 -9.30
C ASP A 25 -1.16 -0.03 -9.82
N ALA A 26 -1.12 -1.01 -8.91
CA ALA A 26 -1.21 -2.43 -9.26
C ALA A 26 -2.63 -2.89 -9.64
N ILE A 27 -3.66 -2.42 -8.94
CA ILE A 27 -5.04 -2.91 -9.13
C ILE A 27 -6.10 -1.82 -9.24
N ASN A 28 -5.71 -0.54 -9.27
CA ASN A 28 -6.63 0.60 -9.22
C ASN A 28 -7.57 0.51 -8.00
N ALA A 29 -7.02 0.12 -6.85
CA ALA A 29 -7.78 -0.04 -5.62
C ALA A 29 -8.45 1.27 -5.18
N GLN A 30 -9.61 1.13 -4.53
CA GLN A 30 -10.30 2.26 -3.90
C GLN A 30 -9.53 2.78 -2.68
N TRP A 31 -9.73 4.08 -2.39
CA TRP A 31 -9.18 4.73 -1.21
C TRP A 31 -9.70 4.05 0.07
N GLY A 32 -8.80 3.73 1.00
CA GLY A 32 -9.13 3.00 2.23
C GLY A 32 -9.12 1.47 2.12
N GLN A 33 -8.93 0.90 0.92
CA GLN A 33 -8.84 -0.56 0.74
C GLN A 33 -7.69 -1.18 1.56
N TRP A 34 -6.54 -0.50 1.62
CA TRP A 34 -5.40 -0.91 2.45
C TRP A 34 -5.75 -0.97 3.94
N GLN A 35 -6.49 0.03 4.44
CA GLN A 35 -6.90 0.05 5.85
C GLN A 35 -7.87 -1.09 6.14
N LYS A 36 -8.82 -1.38 5.25
CA LYS A 36 -9.74 -2.52 5.39
C LYS A 36 -9.02 -3.87 5.40
N TRP A 37 -7.89 -4.01 4.70
CA TRP A 37 -7.07 -5.22 4.76
C TRP A 37 -6.35 -5.35 6.09
N LYS A 38 -5.86 -4.24 6.66
CA LYS A 38 -5.25 -4.23 7.99
C LYS A 38 -6.25 -4.48 9.11
N ASP A 39 -7.47 -3.95 8.99
CA ASP A 39 -8.58 -4.19 9.92
C ASP A 39 -9.19 -5.60 9.78
N GLY A 40 -8.84 -6.34 8.72
CA GLY A 40 -9.42 -7.64 8.41
C GLY A 40 -10.86 -7.57 7.87
N GLU A 41 -11.40 -6.36 7.66
CA GLU A 41 -12.74 -6.13 7.09
C GLU A 41 -12.84 -6.54 5.61
N ALA A 42 -11.73 -6.54 4.88
CA ALA A 42 -11.71 -6.94 3.48
C ALA A 42 -10.55 -7.89 3.18
N SER A 43 -10.83 -8.93 2.40
CA SER A 43 -9.82 -9.88 1.94
C SER A 43 -9.38 -9.61 0.51
N PRO A 44 -8.06 -9.54 0.22
CA PRO A 44 -7.56 -9.57 -1.14
C PRO A 44 -7.94 -10.92 -1.73
N THR A 45 -8.66 -10.88 -2.84
CA THR A 45 -8.91 -12.08 -3.64
C THR A 45 -7.57 -12.61 -4.17
N MET A 46 -7.45 -13.92 -4.44
CA MET A 46 -6.23 -14.49 -5.02
C MET A 46 -5.75 -13.73 -6.27
N LYS A 47 -6.67 -13.29 -7.15
CA LYS A 47 -6.35 -12.46 -8.32
C LYS A 47 -5.68 -11.13 -7.97
N VAL A 48 -6.06 -10.52 -6.84
CA VAL A 48 -5.49 -9.25 -6.38
C VAL A 48 -4.09 -9.47 -5.82
N ALA A 49 -3.92 -10.51 -5.01
CA ALA A 49 -2.60 -10.88 -4.49
C ALA A 49 -1.62 -11.21 -5.62
N ASP A 50 -2.09 -11.91 -6.65
CA ASP A 50 -1.29 -12.26 -7.83
C ASP A 50 -0.83 -11.01 -8.60
N ARG A 51 -1.76 -10.10 -8.94
CA ARG A 51 -1.41 -8.83 -9.60
C ARG A 51 -0.43 -7.97 -8.81
N ILE A 52 -0.56 -7.92 -7.48
CA ILE A 52 0.36 -7.16 -6.63
C ILE A 52 1.76 -7.78 -6.68
N ARG A 53 1.86 -9.11 -6.61
CA ARG A 53 3.15 -9.82 -6.73
C ARG A 53 3.77 -9.63 -8.11
N GLU A 54 2.96 -9.70 -9.17
CA GLU A 54 3.42 -9.41 -10.53
C GLU A 54 3.92 -7.97 -10.64
N TYR A 55 3.20 -7.00 -10.09
CA TYR A 55 3.60 -5.60 -10.08
C TYR A 55 4.91 -5.38 -9.32
N MET A 56 5.06 -5.96 -8.13
CA MET A 56 6.32 -5.89 -7.37
C MET A 56 7.48 -6.55 -8.10
N LYS A 57 7.24 -7.65 -8.81
CA LYS A 57 8.26 -8.33 -9.62
C LYS A 57 8.68 -7.46 -10.81
N GLN A 58 7.72 -6.78 -11.44
CA GLN A 58 7.98 -5.87 -12.57
C GLN A 58 8.68 -4.57 -12.14
N ASN A 59 8.34 -4.03 -10.96
CA ASN A 59 8.91 -2.80 -10.41
C ASN A 59 10.02 -3.05 -9.36
N SER A 60 10.56 -4.26 -9.26
CA SER A 60 11.70 -4.52 -8.39
C SER A 60 12.91 -3.72 -8.91
N SER A 61 13.61 -3.03 -8.01
CA SER A 61 14.61 -1.98 -8.26
C SER A 61 15.78 -2.33 -9.20
N VAL A 62 15.90 -3.59 -9.64
CA VAL A 62 16.71 -3.96 -10.81
C VAL A 62 16.23 -3.28 -12.10
N HIS A 63 14.96 -2.88 -12.16
CA HIS A 63 14.31 -2.24 -13.33
C HIS A 63 13.89 -0.77 -13.10
N ALA A 64 13.96 -0.25 -11.86
CA ALA A 64 13.40 1.05 -11.46
C ALA A 64 14.38 2.24 -11.55
N ILE A 65 15.66 2.02 -11.86
CA ILE A 65 16.68 3.09 -12.00
C ILE A 65 16.39 4.08 -13.15
N ALA A 66 15.27 3.94 -13.87
CA ALA A 66 14.89 4.76 -15.02
C ALA A 66 13.73 5.75 -14.79
N ARG A 67 12.96 5.67 -13.69
CA ARG A 67 11.81 6.57 -13.48
C ARG A 67 11.93 7.35 -12.17
N GLY A 68 12.80 8.35 -12.21
CA GLY A 68 12.73 9.45 -11.25
C GLY A 68 11.45 10.23 -11.48
N ASP A 69 10.44 10.00 -10.66
CA ASP A 69 9.40 11.00 -10.39
C ASP A 69 8.57 10.65 -9.14
N SER A 70 8.33 11.69 -8.34
CA SER A 70 7.24 11.83 -7.35
C SER A 70 7.35 11.11 -6.00
N SER A 71 8.01 11.82 -5.07
CA SER A 71 7.68 12.01 -3.65
C SER A 71 6.34 11.46 -3.15
N PRO A 72 6.28 11.00 -1.88
CA PRO A 72 5.03 11.07 -1.15
C PRO A 72 5.17 11.92 0.11
N THR A 73 4.43 13.01 0.08
CA THR A 73 3.82 13.73 1.19
C THR A 73 3.63 12.84 2.42
N ARG A 74 4.40 13.16 3.46
CA ARG A 74 4.13 12.93 4.88
C ARG A 74 2.61 12.96 5.14
N GLN A 75 1.98 11.82 5.39
CA GLN A 75 0.62 11.81 5.92
C GLN A 75 0.73 11.98 7.45
N PRO A 76 0.43 13.17 8.03
CA PRO A 76 0.28 13.25 9.46
C PRO A 76 -0.95 12.41 9.83
N ARG A 77 -0.71 11.42 10.67
CA ARG A 77 -1.72 10.64 11.37
C ARG A 77 -2.61 11.60 12.18
N ARG A 78 -3.69 12.11 11.59
CA ARG A 78 -4.80 12.69 12.36
C ARG A 78 -5.60 11.52 12.92
N GLN A 79 -5.14 11.08 14.09
CA GLN A 79 -5.92 10.33 15.04
C GLN A 79 -7.05 11.27 15.49
N SER A 80 -8.27 11.04 15.02
CA SER A 80 -9.46 11.78 15.45
C SER A 80 -9.76 11.40 16.90
N GLY A 81 -9.06 12.05 17.83
CA GLY A 81 -9.33 11.96 19.26
C GLY A 81 -10.67 12.60 19.60
N LYS A 82 -11.48 11.84 20.34
CA LYS A 82 -12.70 12.29 21.03
C LYS A 82 -12.42 13.58 21.82
N ARG A 83 -13.20 14.63 21.58
CA ARG A 83 -13.55 15.68 22.56
C ARG A 83 -15.08 15.69 22.53
N GLY A 84 -15.81 15.20 23.52
CA GLY A 84 -15.73 15.64 24.90
C GLY A 84 -16.36 17.02 24.98
N VAL A 85 -17.69 17.10 24.92
CA VAL A 85 -18.45 18.33 25.19
C VAL A 85 -19.52 18.02 26.23
N ALA A 86 -19.33 18.72 27.36
CA ALA A 86 -20.22 19.08 28.47
C ALA A 86 -21.46 18.20 28.76
#